data_AF-A0A970H111-F1
#
_entry.id   AF-A0A970H111-F1
#
_cell.length_a   1.000
_cell.length_b   1.000
_cell.length_c   1.000
_cell.angle_alpha   90.00
_cell.angle_beta   90.00
_cell.angle_gamma   90.00
#
_symmetry.space_group_name_H-M   'P 1'
#
loop_
_entity.id
_entity.type
_entity.pdbx_description
1 polymer ?
#
loop_
_entity_poly.entity_id
_entity_poly.type
_entity_poly.pdbx_seq_one_letter_code
_entity_poly.pdbx_strand_id
1 'polypeptide(L)'
;MEPASKDKKLRIHSIYIKFLAIFTITIVLSSVLSGTIMYKLVESYLIASRMDDLKSSADTISDYVTQYLTSDEYAGEFVPVEHDKNEYFYNLYSLMKISNQTMGANIFITDDMGYIGFSYPLLPDMADKRIEHGSRFLNDSIVANLILDNGRYRFPTKDQYVPSLRTDGYVVDKNHYHGLFRDEKVPYLTISRRLVYIEPETRIKQVYGTVCISVSTPEILEARQKVILYFMLSTCIAVFIQVIVLSISTKRITEPVRALQEASRRLAAGSFERNVIRTTKDEIGDLVDSFNNMTVALENLDRVRNDFIANVSHELRTPMTSIGGFIDGILDGVIPPEKHEYYLKIVRSEISRLSTLVNELLDIARMQSGNMDFHFTVFDINVDIRNCIIKLEPLINDKELQVELDFDNEQESVYGDRNSLQRVL
;
A
#
# COMPACT_ATOMS: atom_id res chain seq x y z
N MET A 1 -24.79 7.79 -34.35
CA MET A 1 -24.16 8.66 -33.34
C MET A 1 -24.01 7.84 -32.08
N GLU A 2 -22.80 7.38 -31.81
CA GLU A 2 -22.52 6.37 -30.78
C GLU A 2 -21.40 6.89 -29.87
N PRO A 3 -21.69 7.29 -28.62
CA PRO A 3 -20.67 7.57 -27.63
C PRO A 3 -20.80 6.58 -26.47
N ALA A 4 -20.40 5.32 -26.66
CA ALA A 4 -20.38 4.33 -25.58
C ALA A 4 -19.06 3.53 -25.46
N SER A 5 -18.15 3.63 -26.43
CA SER A 5 -16.93 2.79 -26.45
C SER A 5 -15.72 3.42 -25.75
N LYS A 6 -15.72 4.73 -25.45
CA LYS A 6 -14.59 5.43 -24.81
C LYS A 6 -14.53 5.29 -23.28
N ASP A 7 -15.67 5.13 -22.60
CA ASP A 7 -15.71 5.16 -21.13
C ASP A 7 -15.19 3.89 -20.43
N LYS A 8 -15.24 2.73 -21.10
CA LYS A 8 -14.88 1.45 -20.48
C LYS A 8 -13.37 1.20 -20.40
N LYS A 9 -12.56 1.82 -21.27
CA LYS A 9 -11.09 1.72 -21.23
C LYS A 9 -10.46 2.52 -20.08
N LEU A 10 -11.16 3.51 -19.51
CA LEU A 10 -10.65 4.31 -18.39
C LEU A 10 -10.79 3.64 -17.01
N ARG A 11 -11.80 2.78 -16.79
CA ARG A 11 -12.13 2.32 -15.43
C ARG A 11 -11.09 1.40 -14.76
N ILE A 12 -10.48 0.49 -15.51
CA ILE A 12 -9.46 -0.46 -14.96
C ILE A 12 -8.13 0.26 -14.73
N HIS A 13 -7.75 1.15 -15.65
CA HIS A 13 -6.64 2.09 -15.40
C HIS A 13 -6.92 2.92 -14.13
N SER A 14 -8.18 3.29 -13.87
CA SER A 14 -8.53 4.04 -12.67
C SER A 14 -8.26 3.28 -11.36
N ILE A 15 -8.60 2.00 -11.23
CA ILE A 15 -8.37 1.27 -9.96
C ILE A 15 -6.87 1.09 -9.72
N TYR A 16 -6.13 0.71 -10.76
CA TYR A 16 -4.68 0.50 -10.65
C TYR A 16 -3.92 1.80 -10.36
N ILE A 17 -4.25 2.90 -11.06
CA ILE A 17 -3.69 4.23 -10.80
C ILE A 17 -4.08 4.72 -9.40
N LYS A 18 -5.30 4.44 -8.93
CA LYS A 18 -5.72 4.76 -7.56
C LYS A 18 -4.89 4.01 -6.52
N PHE A 19 -4.69 2.71 -6.68
CA PHE A 19 -3.82 1.94 -5.78
C PHE A 19 -2.38 2.47 -5.82
N LEU A 20 -1.83 2.73 -7.00
CA LEU A 20 -0.50 3.33 -7.13
C LEU A 20 -0.41 4.67 -6.37
N ALA A 21 -1.35 5.57 -6.61
CA ALA A 21 -1.39 6.87 -5.95
C ALA A 21 -1.47 6.70 -4.43
N ILE A 22 -2.33 5.80 -3.93
CA ILE A 22 -2.45 5.50 -2.49
C ILE A 22 -1.13 4.99 -1.94
N PHE A 23 -0.47 4.03 -2.60
CA PHE A 23 0.80 3.47 -2.15
C PHE A 23 1.91 4.53 -2.15
N THR A 24 2.01 5.35 -3.21
CA THR A 24 3.02 6.42 -3.28
C THR A 24 2.77 7.47 -2.20
N ILE A 25 1.52 7.90 -2.00
CA ILE A 25 1.15 8.83 -0.94
C ILE A 25 1.50 8.24 0.44
N THR A 26 1.19 6.96 0.66
CA THR A 26 1.50 6.28 1.93
C THR A 26 3.00 6.22 2.20
N ILE A 27 3.81 5.89 1.19
CA ILE A 27 5.27 5.84 1.30
C ILE A 27 5.84 7.22 1.62
N VAL A 28 5.41 8.25 0.88
CA VAL A 28 5.88 9.62 1.08
C VAL A 28 5.46 10.14 2.46
N LEU A 29 4.20 9.95 2.85
CA LEU A 29 3.70 10.39 4.14
C LEU A 29 4.41 9.70 5.31
N SER A 30 4.62 8.38 5.21
CA SER A 30 5.36 7.61 6.22
C SER A 30 6.82 8.08 6.33
N SER A 31 7.47 8.34 5.20
CA SER A 31 8.85 8.85 5.18
C SER A 31 8.95 10.25 5.80
N VAL A 32 8.04 11.16 5.47
CA VAL A 32 8.00 12.51 6.04
C VAL A 32 7.75 12.47 7.55
N LEU A 33 6.81 11.65 8.00
CA LEU A 33 6.50 11.49 9.43
C LEU A 33 7.71 10.94 10.19
N SER A 34 8.31 9.85 9.69
CA SER A 34 9.48 9.22 10.30
C SER A 34 10.70 10.15 10.31
N GLY A 35 10.95 10.85 9.20
CA GLY A 35 12.02 11.84 9.10
C GLY A 35 11.86 13.00 10.08
N THR A 36 10.63 13.49 10.26
CA THR A 36 10.32 14.56 11.23
C THR A 36 10.52 14.10 12.68
N ILE A 37 10.09 12.88 13.00
CA ILE A 37 10.28 12.29 14.34
C ILE A 37 11.78 12.13 14.61
N MET A 38 12.53 11.56 13.67
CA MET A 38 13.97 11.34 13.82
C MET A 38 14.73 12.66 13.92
N TYR A 39 14.35 13.68 13.15
CA TYR A 39 14.90 15.04 13.24
C TYR A 39 14.80 15.61 14.67
N LYS A 40 13.62 15.50 15.29
CA LYS A 40 13.39 15.99 16.66
C LYS A 40 14.08 15.13 17.72
N LEU A 41 14.12 13.81 17.54
CA LEU A 41 14.77 12.88 18.46
C LEU A 41 16.28 13.12 18.51
N VAL A 42 16.92 13.24 17.35
CA VAL A 42 18.37 13.48 17.26
C VAL A 42 18.76 14.81 17.91
N GLU A 43 18.00 15.87 17.64
CA GLU A 43 18.19 17.15 18.32
C GLU A 43 18.06 17.03 19.85
N SER A 44 16.97 16.41 20.31
CA SER A 44 16.70 16.28 21.75
C SER A 44 17.78 15.45 22.45
N TYR A 45 18.26 14.39 21.81
CA TYR A 45 19.34 13.54 22.31
C TYR A 45 20.67 14.29 22.42
N LEU A 46 21.07 15.02 21.36
CA LEU A 46 22.32 15.78 21.35
C LEU A 46 22.31 16.91 22.39
N ILE A 47 21.18 17.63 22.52
CA ILE A 47 21.02 18.65 23.55
C ILE A 47 21.10 18.04 24.95
N ALA A 48 20.40 16.93 25.20
CA ALA A 48 20.45 16.26 26.50
C ALA A 48 21.87 15.79 26.85
N SER A 49 22.61 15.22 25.89
CA SER A 49 23.99 14.76 26.09
C SER A 49 24.94 15.89 26.49
N ARG A 50 24.74 17.12 26.00
CA ARG A 50 25.57 18.29 26.35
C ARG A 50 25.08 18.99 27.62
N MET A 51 23.80 18.83 27.95
CA MET A 51 23.15 19.53 29.05
C MET A 51 23.79 19.22 30.40
N ASP A 52 24.13 17.95 30.65
CA ASP A 52 24.64 17.52 31.95
C ASP A 52 26.05 18.05 32.21
N ASP A 53 26.92 18.04 31.20
CA ASP A 53 28.26 18.64 31.27
C ASP A 53 28.21 20.15 31.53
N LEU A 54 27.28 20.85 30.88
CA LEU A 54 27.09 22.29 31.04
C LEU A 54 26.57 22.63 32.43
N LYS A 55 25.61 21.86 32.96
CA LYS A 55 25.10 22.03 34.33
C LYS A 55 26.19 21.81 35.35
N SER A 56 26.96 20.73 35.21
CA SER A 56 28.09 20.41 36.10
C SER A 56 29.15 21.52 36.11
N SER A 57 29.48 22.07 34.93
CA SER A 57 30.40 23.21 34.81
C SER A 57 29.82 24.49 35.43
N ALA A 58 28.52 24.77 35.21
CA ALA A 58 27.84 25.92 35.79
C ALA A 58 27.78 25.83 37.30
N ASP A 59 27.60 24.64 37.86
CA ASP A 59 27.62 24.40 39.29
C ASP A 59 29.00 24.64 39.88
N THR A 60 30.02 24.03 39.27
CA THR A 60 31.42 24.20 39.73
C THR A 60 31.83 25.66 39.76
N ILE A 61 31.52 26.42 38.69
CA ILE A 61 31.87 27.84 38.59
C ILE A 61 31.02 28.68 39.55
N SER A 62 29.71 28.42 39.62
CA SER A 62 28.80 29.15 40.51
C SER A 62 29.17 28.95 41.99
N ASP A 63 29.49 27.72 42.39
CA ASP A 63 29.85 27.38 43.76
C ASP A 63 31.21 28.00 44.13
N TYR A 64 32.17 28.01 43.20
CA TYR A 64 33.46 28.67 43.39
C TYR A 64 33.31 30.19 43.59
N VAL A 65 32.51 30.85 42.75
CA VAL A 65 32.23 32.29 42.87
C VAL A 65 31.45 32.59 44.15
N THR A 66 30.51 31.73 44.53
CA THR A 66 29.75 31.86 45.79
C THR A 66 30.67 31.76 47.00
N GLN A 67 31.62 30.81 47.00
CA GLN A 67 32.61 30.69 48.06
C GLN A 67 33.49 31.93 48.17
N TYR A 68 33.92 32.49 47.04
CA TYR A 68 34.69 33.74 46.99
C TYR A 68 33.90 34.90 47.60
N LEU A 69 32.66 35.12 47.16
CA LEU A 69 31.81 36.20 47.66
C LEU A 69 31.52 36.06 49.17
N THR A 70 31.48 34.84 49.69
CA THR A 70 31.20 34.53 51.11
C THR A 70 32.44 34.56 52.00
N SER A 71 33.64 34.75 51.43
CA SER A 71 34.87 34.86 52.22
C SER A 71 34.97 36.21 52.95
N ASP A 72 35.46 36.19 54.19
CA ASP A 72 35.58 37.39 55.05
C ASP A 72 36.47 38.49 54.45
N GLU A 73 37.32 38.14 53.47
CA GLU A 73 38.30 39.04 52.85
C GLU A 73 37.72 39.87 51.69
N TYR A 74 36.60 39.43 51.08
CA TYR A 74 36.03 40.04 49.87
C TYR A 74 34.51 40.22 49.92
N ALA A 75 33.94 40.20 51.13
CA ALA A 75 32.49 40.19 51.37
C ALA A 75 31.76 41.33 50.62
N GLY A 76 31.02 40.95 49.58
CA GLY A 76 30.08 41.81 48.87
C GLY A 76 30.61 42.61 47.66
N GLU A 77 31.90 42.53 47.33
CA GLU A 77 32.43 43.14 46.10
C GLU A 77 32.50 42.13 44.94
N PHE A 78 31.72 42.36 43.88
CA PHE A 78 31.64 41.46 42.72
C PHE A 78 32.93 41.44 41.88
N VAL A 79 33.72 42.51 41.91
CA VAL A 79 35.01 42.66 41.20
C VAL A 79 35.98 43.43 42.11
N PRO A 80 37.06 42.83 42.63
CA PRO A 80 38.04 43.54 43.44
C PRO A 80 38.81 44.56 42.59
N VAL A 81 39.12 45.72 43.17
CA VAL A 81 39.74 46.89 42.51
C VAL A 81 41.18 46.65 42.04
N GLU A 82 41.85 45.59 42.50
CA GLU A 82 43.20 45.18 42.06
C GLU A 82 43.22 43.70 41.62
N HIS A 83 43.02 43.45 40.32
CA HIS A 83 43.10 42.12 39.71
C HIS A 83 44.49 41.44 39.83
N ASP A 84 45.54 42.21 40.12
CA ASP A 84 46.93 41.86 39.82
C ASP A 84 47.59 40.82 40.76
N LYS A 85 46.97 40.44 41.89
CA LYS A 85 47.59 39.54 42.90
C LYS A 85 46.65 38.55 43.60
N ASN A 86 45.41 38.39 43.12
CA ASN A 86 44.44 37.55 43.82
C ASN A 86 44.45 36.10 43.30
N GLU A 87 44.86 35.14 44.13
CA GLU A 87 44.88 33.70 43.81
C GLU A 87 43.50 33.18 43.37
N TYR A 88 42.41 33.74 43.90
CA TYR A 88 41.05 33.39 43.50
C TYR A 88 40.77 33.70 42.03
N PHE A 89 41.29 34.80 41.51
CA PHE A 89 41.10 35.17 40.10
C PHE A 89 41.78 34.17 39.18
N TYR A 90 43.03 33.80 39.47
CA TYR A 90 43.78 32.81 38.69
C TYR A 90 43.10 31.44 38.70
N ASN A 91 42.55 31.04 39.85
CA ASN A 91 41.83 29.78 39.99
C ASN A 91 40.49 29.79 39.24
N LEU A 92 39.68 30.86 39.35
CA LEU A 92 38.44 31.02 38.59
C LEU A 92 38.71 31.03 37.08
N TYR A 93 39.72 31.79 36.65
CA TYR A 93 40.16 31.83 35.26
C TYR A 93 40.60 30.44 34.77
N SER A 94 41.36 29.70 35.59
CA SER A 94 41.79 28.34 35.28
C SER A 94 40.61 27.37 35.15
N LEU A 95 39.61 27.46 36.03
CA LEU A 95 38.38 26.67 35.95
C LEU A 95 37.62 26.97 34.65
N MET A 96 37.40 28.25 34.34
CA MET A 96 36.71 28.66 33.12
C MET A 96 37.49 28.26 31.86
N LYS A 97 38.82 28.36 31.90
CA LYS A 97 39.72 27.91 30.83
C LYS A 97 39.61 26.41 30.58
N ILE A 98 39.56 25.59 31.64
CA ILE A 98 39.38 24.14 31.53
C ILE A 98 38.04 23.84 30.86
N SER A 99 36.93 24.44 31.32
CA SER A 99 35.62 24.27 30.69
C SER A 99 35.61 24.69 29.22
N ASN A 100 36.30 25.78 28.85
CA ASN A 100 36.46 26.17 27.45
C ASN A 100 37.30 25.17 26.64
N GLN A 101 38.39 24.65 27.19
CA GLN A 101 39.24 23.68 26.49
C GLN A 101 38.57 22.32 26.31
N THR A 102 37.75 21.90 27.28
CA THR A 102 37.04 20.62 27.24
C THR A 102 35.79 20.69 26.37
N MET A 103 35.04 21.79 26.40
CA MET A 103 33.71 21.89 25.77
C MET A 103 33.58 22.96 24.68
N GLY A 104 34.58 23.82 24.51
CA GLY A 104 34.46 25.02 23.67
C GLY A 104 33.53 26.08 24.26
N ALA A 105 33.34 26.09 25.59
CA ALA A 105 32.36 26.94 26.26
C ALA A 105 32.80 28.40 26.38
N ASN A 106 31.96 29.32 25.91
CA ASN A 106 32.02 30.74 26.24
C ASN A 106 31.30 30.96 27.58
N ILE A 107 32.01 31.47 28.57
CA ILE A 107 31.50 31.65 29.92
C ILE A 107 31.47 33.13 30.24
N PHE A 108 30.35 33.59 30.79
CA PHE A 108 30.13 34.96 31.25
C PHE A 108 29.59 34.92 32.67
N ILE A 109 30.16 35.74 33.53
CA ILE A 109 29.66 35.96 34.89
C ILE A 109 29.21 37.41 34.96
N THR A 110 27.92 37.62 35.22
CA THR A 110 27.34 38.97 35.26
C THR A 110 26.75 39.29 36.61
N ASP A 111 26.64 40.59 36.91
CA ASP A 111 25.84 41.09 38.02
C ASP A 111 24.32 41.00 37.72
N ASP A 112 23.50 41.50 38.63
CA ASP A 112 22.04 41.55 38.52
C ASP A 112 21.53 42.55 37.47
N MET A 113 22.41 43.42 36.96
CA MET A 113 22.15 44.39 35.89
C MET A 113 22.65 43.92 34.52
N GLY A 114 23.34 42.77 34.45
CA GLY A 114 23.84 42.17 33.22
C GLY A 114 25.23 42.66 32.79
N TYR A 115 25.95 43.42 33.63
CA TYR A 115 27.35 43.78 33.37
C TYR A 115 28.24 42.56 33.58
N ILE A 116 29.14 42.32 32.64
CA ILE A 116 30.02 41.16 32.64
C ILE A 116 31.23 41.49 33.51
N GLY A 117 31.33 40.84 34.67
CA GLY A 117 32.46 40.98 35.59
C GLY A 117 33.61 40.03 35.24
N PHE A 118 33.30 38.83 34.75
CA PHE A 118 34.30 37.85 34.29
C PHE A 118 33.83 37.18 33.01
N SER A 119 34.79 36.90 32.13
CA SER A 119 34.54 36.15 30.89
C SER A 119 35.70 35.23 30.54
N TYR A 120 35.38 34.10 29.93
CA TYR A 120 36.35 33.26 29.25
C TYR A 120 35.73 32.71 27.96
N PRO A 121 36.32 32.92 26.78
CA PRO A 121 37.49 33.77 26.49
C PRO A 121 37.33 35.23 26.97
N LEU A 122 38.45 35.93 27.18
CA LEU A 122 38.47 37.27 27.78
C LEU A 122 37.85 38.32 26.86
N LEU A 123 37.16 39.29 27.46
CA LEU A 123 36.72 40.51 26.77
C LEU A 123 37.87 41.51 26.60
N PRO A 124 37.80 42.41 25.59
CA PRO A 124 38.88 43.36 25.32
C PRO A 124 39.20 44.34 26.46
N ASP A 125 38.22 44.71 27.28
CA ASP A 125 38.38 45.59 28.45
C ASP A 125 39.06 44.87 29.63
N MET A 126 39.08 43.53 29.62
CA MET A 126 39.72 42.68 30.62
C MET A 126 41.18 42.32 30.24
N ALA A 127 41.72 42.95 29.20
CA ALA A 127 43.09 42.77 28.72
C ALA A 127 44.12 43.48 29.62
N ASP A 128 44.18 43.16 30.91
CA ASP A 128 45.31 43.61 31.73
C ASP A 128 46.58 42.86 31.31
N LYS A 129 47.70 43.57 31.19
CA LYS A 129 48.92 43.16 30.47
C LYS A 129 49.72 42.03 31.14
N ARG A 130 49.16 41.30 32.12
CA ARG A 130 49.84 40.26 32.91
C ARG A 130 49.18 38.89 32.90
N ILE A 131 48.03 38.73 32.22
CA ILE A 131 47.47 37.41 31.96
C ILE A 131 48.33 36.77 30.86
N GLU A 132 49.04 35.70 31.21
CA GLU A 132 50.10 35.01 30.45
C GLU A 132 49.97 34.97 28.91
N HIS A 133 51.13 34.83 28.24
CA HIS A 133 51.23 34.43 26.83
C HIS A 133 50.29 33.25 26.53
N GLY A 134 49.25 33.46 25.71
CA GLY A 134 48.29 32.43 25.31
C GLY A 134 46.84 32.67 25.74
N SER A 135 46.52 33.82 26.34
CA SER A 135 45.15 34.25 26.60
C SER A 135 44.33 34.35 25.31
N ARG A 136 43.17 33.67 25.28
CA ARG A 136 42.21 33.75 24.17
C ARG A 136 41.24 34.90 24.43
N PHE A 137 41.06 35.75 23.44
CA PHE A 137 40.00 36.76 23.42
C PHE A 137 38.73 36.19 22.82
N LEU A 138 37.59 36.73 23.26
CA LEU A 138 36.29 36.43 22.69
C LEU A 138 36.25 36.87 21.22
N ASN A 139 35.55 36.12 20.37
CA ASN A 139 35.42 36.44 18.96
C ASN A 139 34.81 37.85 18.78
N ASP A 140 35.44 38.69 17.95
CA ASP A 140 35.01 40.07 17.64
C ASP A 140 33.53 40.14 17.24
N SER A 141 33.02 39.11 16.55
CA SER A 141 31.61 39.03 16.15
C SER A 141 30.66 38.95 17.36
N ILE A 142 31.07 38.24 18.41
CA ILE A 142 30.31 38.12 19.65
C ILE A 142 30.43 39.42 20.46
N VAL A 143 31.64 39.99 20.53
CA VAL A 143 31.90 41.26 21.22
C VAL A 143 31.06 42.39 20.61
N ALA A 144 30.94 42.45 19.29
CA ALA A 144 30.12 43.43 18.57
C ALA A 144 28.62 43.36 18.90
N ASN A 145 28.14 42.23 19.43
CA ASN A 145 26.76 42.04 19.86
C ASN A 145 26.53 42.38 21.35
N LEU A 146 27.59 42.75 22.10
CA LEU A 146 27.50 43.26 23.46
C LEU A 146 27.33 44.79 23.48
N ILE A 147 26.81 45.31 24.59
CA ILE A 147 26.73 46.76 24.82
C ILE A 147 27.93 47.19 25.66
N LEU A 148 28.71 48.15 25.17
CA LEU A 148 29.76 48.82 25.94
C LEU A 148 29.17 50.05 26.65
N ASP A 149 29.13 50.03 27.97
CA ASP A 149 28.53 51.07 28.81
C ASP A 149 29.51 51.44 29.94
N ASN A 150 29.91 52.70 30.01
CA ASN A 150 30.93 53.22 30.95
C ASN A 150 32.23 52.40 31.01
N GLY A 151 32.69 51.89 29.85
CA GLY A 151 33.93 51.12 29.74
C GLY A 151 33.84 49.66 30.19
N ARG A 152 32.64 49.16 30.49
CA ARG A 152 32.38 47.74 30.80
C ARG A 152 31.37 47.16 29.81
N TYR A 153 31.55 45.90 29.42
CA TYR A 153 30.55 45.22 28.60
C TYR A 153 29.36 44.70 29.41
N ARG A 154 28.17 44.76 28.82
CA ARG A 154 26.94 44.17 29.36
C ARG A 154 26.14 43.45 28.29
N PHE A 155 25.29 42.51 28.72
CA PHE A 155 24.36 41.84 27.81
C PHE A 155 23.35 42.84 27.19
N PRO A 156 23.00 42.65 25.90
CA PRO A 156 22.14 43.59 25.19
C PRO A 156 20.69 43.59 25.68
N THR A 157 20.19 42.46 26.18
CA THR A 157 18.79 42.30 26.57
C THR A 157 18.64 41.76 27.98
N LYS A 158 17.60 42.22 28.69
CA LYS A 158 17.26 41.74 30.05
C LYS A 158 16.91 40.26 30.08
N ASP A 159 16.38 39.71 28.99
CA ASP A 159 15.97 38.32 28.87
C ASP A 159 17.15 37.34 28.99
N GLN A 160 18.38 37.80 28.79
CA GLN A 160 19.58 36.97 28.94
C GLN A 160 19.92 36.64 30.40
N TYR A 161 19.62 37.55 31.34
CA TYR A 161 20.04 37.39 32.73
C TYR A 161 18.88 37.42 33.74
N VAL A 162 17.84 38.23 33.53
CA VAL A 162 16.72 38.34 34.48
C VAL A 162 16.00 37.00 34.76
N PRO A 163 15.76 36.12 33.77
CA PRO A 163 15.11 34.83 34.04
C PRO A 163 15.90 33.93 34.99
N SER A 164 17.24 33.91 34.89
CA SER A 164 18.06 33.09 35.78
C SER A 164 18.08 33.64 37.20
N LEU A 165 18.09 34.96 37.38
CA LEU A 165 18.02 35.61 38.70
C LEU A 165 16.77 35.20 39.50
N ARG A 166 15.65 34.94 38.80
CA ARG A 166 14.35 34.60 39.41
C ARG A 166 14.12 33.10 39.60
N THR A 167 15.01 32.25 39.08
CA THR A 167 14.81 30.80 39.01
C THR A 167 15.84 30.09 39.88
N ASP A 168 15.39 29.16 40.71
CA ASP A 168 16.27 28.38 41.59
C ASP A 168 17.11 27.33 40.83
N GLY A 169 16.70 26.99 39.60
CA GLY A 169 17.36 26.06 38.69
C GLY A 169 18.04 26.72 37.50
N TYR A 170 18.17 25.97 36.41
CA TYR A 170 18.82 26.42 35.19
C TYR A 170 17.81 27.04 34.22
N VAL A 171 18.20 28.14 33.59
CA VAL A 171 17.54 28.67 32.38
C VAL A 171 18.32 28.19 31.17
N VAL A 172 17.61 27.62 30.20
CA VAL A 172 18.22 27.03 29.00
C VAL A 172 17.74 27.78 27.77
N ASP A 173 18.69 28.28 26.97
CA ASP A 173 18.44 28.76 25.62
C ASP A 173 19.09 27.80 24.60
N LYS A 174 18.33 27.41 23.58
CA LYS A 174 18.77 26.44 22.55
C LYS A 174 19.13 27.11 21.22
N ASN A 175 19.21 28.43 21.21
CA ASN A 175 19.38 29.24 20.02
C ASN A 175 20.60 30.17 20.22
N HIS A 176 20.63 31.27 19.49
CA HIS A 176 21.72 32.25 19.53
C HIS A 176 21.70 33.16 20.78
N TYR A 177 21.15 32.70 21.91
CA TYR A 177 21.12 33.41 23.20
C TYR A 177 20.66 34.86 23.07
N HIS A 178 19.40 35.04 22.64
CA HIS A 178 18.79 36.34 22.37
C HIS A 178 19.57 37.21 21.36
N GLY A 179 20.28 36.57 20.43
CA GLY A 179 20.98 37.23 19.34
C GLY A 179 22.45 37.52 19.61
N LEU A 180 22.99 37.18 20.79
CA LEU A 180 24.41 37.33 21.10
C LEU A 180 25.30 36.56 20.10
N PHE A 181 24.85 35.37 19.69
CA PHE A 181 25.58 34.52 18.75
C PHE A 181 25.03 34.58 17.32
N ARG A 182 24.19 35.56 16.97
CA ARG A 182 23.44 35.57 15.68
C ARG A 182 24.32 35.49 14.43
N ASP A 183 25.55 36.01 14.50
CA ASP A 183 26.50 36.03 13.39
C ASP A 183 27.24 34.70 13.25
N GLU A 184 27.13 33.83 14.25
CA GLU A 184 27.63 32.47 14.21
C GLU A 184 26.65 31.58 13.42
N LYS A 185 27.15 30.93 12.36
CA LYS A 185 26.37 30.06 11.47
C LYS A 185 25.94 28.73 12.13
N VAL A 186 26.24 28.56 13.41
CA VAL A 186 26.00 27.34 14.17
C VAL A 186 25.09 27.64 15.37
N PRO A 187 24.22 26.71 15.77
CA PRO A 187 23.39 26.90 16.94
C PRO A 187 24.23 26.87 18.21
N TYR A 188 23.80 27.61 19.23
CA TYR A 188 24.40 27.58 20.56
C TYR A 188 23.43 26.95 21.56
N LEU A 189 24.00 26.29 22.56
CA LEU A 189 23.29 25.84 23.73
C LEU A 189 23.83 26.64 24.92
N THR A 190 22.97 27.42 25.55
CA THR A 190 23.32 28.28 26.67
C THR A 190 22.57 27.87 27.92
N ILE A 191 23.31 27.74 29.02
CA ILE A 191 22.77 27.53 30.36
C ILE A 191 23.12 28.72 31.22
N SER A 192 22.10 29.27 31.90
CA SER A 192 22.25 30.35 32.87
C SER A 192 21.79 29.89 34.25
N ARG A 193 22.62 30.10 35.28
CA ARG A 193 22.32 29.79 36.68
C ARG A 193 22.57 31.03 37.53
N ARG A 194 21.68 31.31 38.49
CA ARG A 194 21.88 32.42 39.44
C ARG A 194 23.10 32.19 40.33
N LEU A 195 23.81 33.28 40.58
CA LEU A 195 24.82 33.40 41.62
C LEU A 195 24.16 33.91 42.89
N VAL A 196 24.39 33.19 44.00
CA VAL A 196 23.79 33.52 45.29
C VAL A 196 24.91 33.74 46.29
N TYR A 197 24.92 34.90 46.92
CA TYR A 197 25.71 35.17 48.10
C TYR A 197 24.92 34.77 49.34
N ILE A 198 25.59 34.14 50.30
CA ILE A 198 25.01 33.81 51.60
C ILE A 198 25.72 34.68 52.63
N GLU A 199 24.99 35.63 53.21
CA GLU A 199 25.57 36.50 54.23
C GLU A 199 26.03 35.66 55.45
N PRO A 200 27.31 35.76 55.88
CA PRO A 200 27.87 34.88 56.91
C PRO A 200 27.10 34.93 58.24
N GLU A 201 26.66 36.12 58.64
CA GLU A 201 26.03 36.35 59.95
C GLU A 201 24.53 35.99 59.97
N THR A 202 23.79 36.39 58.94
CA THR A 202 22.31 36.25 58.90
C THR A 202 21.85 35.01 58.14
N ARG A 203 22.74 34.39 57.35
CA ARG A 203 22.44 33.34 56.36
C ARG A 203 21.37 33.73 55.33
N ILE A 204 21.14 35.03 55.12
CA ILE A 204 20.23 35.52 54.08
C ILE A 204 20.87 35.28 52.71
N LYS A 205 20.10 34.65 51.81
CA LYS A 205 20.48 34.44 50.42
C LYS A 205 20.16 35.68 49.60
N GLN A 206 21.18 36.30 49.02
CA GLN A 206 21.03 37.42 48.10
C GLN A 206 21.49 36.99 46.71
N VAL A 207 20.69 37.29 45.68
CA VAL A 207 21.05 36.99 44.30
C VAL A 207 21.96 38.10 43.79
N TYR A 208 23.20 37.75 43.47
CA TYR A 208 24.22 38.71 43.02
C TYR A 208 24.29 38.85 41.49
N GLY A 209 23.87 37.81 40.76
CA GLY A 209 24.14 37.77 39.33
C GLY A 209 23.86 36.43 38.70
N THR A 210 24.46 36.16 37.54
CA THR A 210 24.29 34.90 36.81
C THR A 210 25.61 34.40 36.23
N VAL A 211 25.82 33.09 36.27
CA VAL A 211 26.81 32.38 35.46
C VAL A 211 26.10 31.91 34.20
N CYS A 212 26.64 32.26 33.05
CA CYS A 212 26.14 31.88 31.73
C CYS A 212 27.22 31.09 30.99
N ILE A 213 26.92 29.85 30.62
CA ILE A 213 27.83 28.97 29.86
C ILE A 213 27.18 28.66 28.52
N SER A 214 27.85 29.03 27.44
CA SER A 214 27.36 28.88 26.06
C SER A 214 28.32 28.03 25.24
N VAL A 215 27.85 26.96 24.62
CA VAL A 215 28.64 26.11 23.73
C VAL A 215 28.07 26.10 22.32
N SER A 216 28.94 26.15 21.31
CA SER A 216 28.54 25.92 19.93
C SER A 216 28.19 24.45 19.73
N THR A 217 27.12 24.18 18.99
CA THR A 217 26.63 22.81 18.72
C THR A 217 26.56 22.51 17.21
N PRO A 218 27.68 22.63 16.46
CA PRO A 218 27.71 22.36 15.02
C PRO A 218 27.25 20.94 14.67
N GLU A 219 27.46 19.98 15.58
CA GLU A 219 27.09 18.58 15.38
C GLU A 219 25.58 18.40 15.23
N ILE A 220 24.76 19.27 15.84
CA ILE A 220 23.30 19.26 15.68
C ILE A 220 22.92 19.58 14.23
N LEU A 221 23.56 20.59 13.64
CA LEU A 221 23.27 21.00 12.26
C LEU A 221 23.73 19.91 11.27
N GLU A 222 24.94 19.38 11.45
CA GLU A 222 25.47 18.30 10.62
C GLU A 222 24.62 17.02 10.72
N ALA A 223 24.23 16.63 11.94
CA ALA A 223 23.39 15.46 12.16
C ALA A 223 22.03 15.63 11.49
N ARG A 224 21.40 16.81 11.62
CA ARG A 224 20.13 17.14 10.94
C ARG A 224 20.24 17.03 9.42
N GLN A 225 21.30 17.59 8.82
CA GLN A 225 21.53 17.51 7.38
C GLN A 225 21.71 16.06 6.91
N LYS A 226 22.51 15.26 7.63
CA LYS A 226 22.71 13.83 7.33
C LYS A 226 21.41 13.04 7.45
N VAL A 227 20.61 13.28 8.50
CA VAL A 227 19.30 12.64 8.68
C VAL A 227 18.40 12.96 7.48
N ILE A 228 18.25 14.23 7.11
CA ILE A 228 17.43 14.63 5.96
C ILE A 228 17.93 13.98 4.67
N LEU A 229 19.25 14.00 4.41
CA LEU A 229 19.84 13.40 3.23
C LEU A 229 19.57 11.89 3.14
N TYR A 230 19.76 11.14 4.22
CA TYR A 230 19.51 9.70 4.24
C TYR A 230 18.02 9.37 4.06
N PHE A 231 17.11 10.17 4.63
CA PHE A 231 15.67 10.01 4.40
C PHE A 231 15.26 10.33 2.95
N MET A 232 15.86 11.35 2.35
CA MET A 232 15.64 11.65 0.92
C MET A 232 16.12 10.50 0.03
N LEU A 233 17.34 10.00 0.27
CA LEU A 233 17.90 8.88 -0.48
C LEU A 233 17.05 7.61 -0.34
N SER A 234 16.66 7.26 0.89
CA SER A 234 15.82 6.08 1.14
C SER A 234 14.45 6.19 0.49
N THR A 235 13.85 7.39 0.48
CA THR A 235 12.57 7.66 -0.21
C THR A 235 12.71 7.50 -1.72
N CYS A 236 13.79 8.03 -2.32
CA CYS A 236 14.06 7.85 -3.74
C CYS A 236 14.21 6.38 -4.12
N ILE A 237 14.94 5.61 -3.32
CA ILE A 237 15.11 4.16 -3.53
C ILE A 237 13.75 3.45 -3.40
N ALA A 238 12.95 3.78 -2.39
CA ALA A 238 11.63 3.19 -2.19
C ALA A 238 10.69 3.46 -3.38
N VAL A 239 10.65 4.69 -3.90
CA VAL A 239 9.87 5.06 -5.08
C VAL A 239 10.37 4.32 -6.34
N PHE A 240 11.69 4.19 -6.49
CA PHE A 240 12.25 3.43 -7.62
C PHE A 240 11.85 1.95 -7.58
N ILE A 241 11.96 1.30 -6.41
CA ILE A 241 11.50 -0.08 -6.20
C ILE A 241 10.00 -0.18 -6.48
N GLN A 242 9.21 0.80 -6.03
CA GLN A 242 7.77 0.84 -6.28
C GLN A 242 7.45 0.83 -7.79
N VAL A 243 8.17 1.61 -8.60
CA VAL A 243 7.98 1.63 -10.07
C VAL A 243 8.33 0.29 -10.71
N ILE A 244 9.37 -0.39 -10.22
CA ILE A 244 9.73 -1.73 -10.70
C ILE A 244 8.63 -2.75 -10.38
N VAL A 245 8.21 -2.80 -9.12
CA VAL A 245 7.13 -3.70 -8.68
C VAL A 245 5.85 -3.44 -9.49
N LEU A 246 5.52 -2.17 -9.74
CA LEU A 246 4.39 -1.78 -10.58
C LEU A 246 4.50 -2.34 -12.00
N SER A 247 5.65 -2.15 -12.65
CA SER A 247 5.87 -2.66 -14.01
C SER A 247 5.69 -4.17 -14.09
N ILE A 248 6.17 -4.90 -13.08
CA ILE A 248 6.01 -6.36 -12.98
C ILE A 248 4.53 -6.74 -12.77
N SER A 249 3.83 -6.11 -11.82
CA SER A 249 2.41 -6.37 -11.55
C SER A 249 1.52 -6.04 -12.75
N THR A 250 1.86 -5.02 -13.54
CA THR A 250 1.13 -4.70 -14.77
C THR A 250 1.19 -5.88 -15.75
N LYS A 251 2.39 -6.41 -16.01
CA LYS A 251 2.59 -7.51 -16.96
C LYS A 251 2.07 -8.86 -16.46
N ARG A 252 2.14 -9.13 -15.14
CA ARG A 252 1.74 -10.43 -14.58
C ARG A 252 0.26 -10.52 -14.21
N ILE A 253 -0.39 -9.41 -13.89
CA ILE A 253 -1.77 -9.41 -13.40
C ILE A 253 -2.68 -8.61 -14.34
N THR A 254 -2.32 -7.35 -14.63
CA THR A 254 -3.24 -6.42 -15.30
C THR A 254 -3.43 -6.77 -16.78
N GLU A 255 -2.36 -7.07 -17.51
CA GLU A 255 -2.43 -7.42 -18.93
C GLU A 255 -3.21 -8.73 -19.19
N PRO A 256 -2.94 -9.85 -18.49
CA PRO A 256 -3.70 -11.09 -18.70
C PRO A 256 -5.18 -10.96 -18.36
N VAL A 257 -5.53 -10.27 -17.26
CA VAL A 257 -6.93 -10.02 -16.89
C VAL A 257 -7.65 -9.17 -17.95
N ARG A 258 -6.95 -8.20 -18.55
CA ARG A 258 -7.50 -7.40 -19.65
C ARG A 258 -7.70 -8.23 -20.92
N ALA A 259 -6.76 -9.12 -21.22
CA ALA A 259 -6.88 -10.04 -22.34
C ALA A 259 -8.09 -10.97 -22.16
N LEU A 260 -8.28 -11.53 -20.97
CA LEU A 260 -9.46 -12.32 -20.62
C LEU A 260 -10.76 -11.52 -20.73
N GLN A 261 -10.77 -10.27 -20.28
CA GLN A 261 -11.95 -9.41 -20.41
C GLN A 261 -12.33 -9.18 -21.88
N GLU A 262 -11.34 -8.95 -22.74
CA GLU A 262 -11.58 -8.74 -24.16
C GLU A 262 -12.02 -10.03 -24.85
N ALA A 263 -11.37 -11.16 -24.55
CA ALA A 263 -11.76 -12.47 -25.05
C ALA A 263 -13.19 -12.84 -24.62
N SER A 264 -13.55 -12.61 -23.36
CA SER A 264 -14.90 -12.84 -22.84
C SER A 264 -15.96 -12.03 -23.59
N ARG A 265 -15.67 -10.78 -23.97
CA ARG A 265 -16.60 -9.96 -24.76
C ARG A 265 -16.78 -10.48 -26.18
N ARG A 266 -15.71 -11.00 -26.79
CA ARG A 266 -15.77 -11.60 -28.13
C ARG A 266 -16.52 -12.93 -28.10
N LEU A 267 -16.27 -13.75 -27.08
CA LEU A 267 -17.00 -14.99 -26.83
C LEU A 267 -18.51 -14.73 -26.65
N ALA A 268 -18.87 -13.70 -25.87
CA ALA A 268 -20.27 -13.29 -25.72
C ALA A 268 -20.92 -12.78 -27.02
N ALA A 269 -20.13 -12.35 -28.01
CA ALA A 269 -20.60 -11.98 -29.34
C ALA A 269 -20.65 -13.18 -30.32
N GLY A 270 -20.41 -14.41 -29.85
CA GLY A 270 -20.43 -15.63 -30.66
C GLY A 270 -19.12 -15.91 -31.42
N SER A 271 -18.06 -15.16 -31.14
CA SER A 271 -16.74 -15.42 -31.73
C SER A 271 -15.93 -16.35 -30.84
N PHE A 272 -15.78 -17.61 -31.26
CA PHE A 272 -14.98 -18.64 -30.57
C PHE A 272 -13.48 -18.56 -30.92
N GLU A 273 -13.04 -17.52 -31.64
CA GLU A 273 -11.63 -17.36 -32.02
C GLU A 273 -10.71 -16.96 -30.84
N ARG A 274 -9.63 -17.74 -30.73
CA ARG A 274 -8.40 -17.57 -29.92
C ARG A 274 -8.45 -17.95 -28.44
N ASN A 275 -7.55 -18.90 -28.12
CA ASN A 275 -7.06 -19.18 -26.77
C ASN A 275 -6.30 -17.97 -26.23
N VAL A 276 -6.68 -17.50 -25.05
CA VAL A 276 -5.86 -16.55 -24.29
C VAL A 276 -4.57 -17.25 -23.93
N ILE A 277 -3.42 -16.66 -24.28
CA ILE A 277 -2.11 -17.27 -24.04
C ILE A 277 -1.82 -17.23 -22.54
N ARG A 278 -1.48 -18.38 -21.97
CA ARG A 278 -1.00 -18.49 -20.59
C ARG A 278 0.40 -17.88 -20.47
N THR A 279 0.49 -16.73 -19.81
CA THR A 279 1.75 -16.00 -19.59
C THR A 279 2.37 -16.23 -18.22
N THR A 280 1.56 -16.67 -17.24
CA THR A 280 1.98 -16.86 -15.85
C THR A 280 1.72 -18.29 -15.38
N LYS A 281 2.43 -18.72 -14.34
CA LYS A 281 2.29 -20.05 -13.70
C LYS A 281 1.64 -19.94 -12.31
N ASP A 282 0.71 -19.01 -12.16
CA ASP A 282 0.00 -18.66 -10.93
C ASP A 282 -1.53 -18.78 -11.14
N GLU A 283 -2.32 -18.29 -10.19
CA GLU A 283 -3.78 -18.35 -10.23
C GLU A 283 -4.37 -17.64 -11.46
N ILE A 284 -3.66 -16.64 -12.00
CA ILE A 284 -4.06 -15.97 -13.24
C ILE A 284 -3.85 -16.90 -14.44
N GLY A 285 -2.78 -17.70 -14.42
CA GLY A 285 -2.56 -18.75 -15.43
C GLY A 285 -3.63 -19.83 -15.41
N ASP A 286 -4.01 -20.30 -14.22
CA ASP A 286 -5.03 -21.33 -14.06
C ASP A 286 -6.43 -20.82 -14.45
N LEU A 287 -6.69 -19.52 -14.22
CA LEU A 287 -7.90 -18.84 -14.73
C LEU A 287 -7.92 -18.79 -16.27
N VAL A 288 -6.78 -18.53 -16.91
CA VAL A 288 -6.66 -18.57 -18.38
C VAL A 288 -6.95 -19.98 -18.91
N ASP A 289 -6.40 -21.02 -18.27
CA ASP A 289 -6.64 -22.40 -18.66
C ASP A 289 -8.13 -22.77 -18.52
N SER A 290 -8.75 -22.39 -17.41
CA SER A 290 -10.18 -22.60 -17.17
C SER A 290 -11.06 -21.89 -18.21
N PHE A 291 -10.71 -20.64 -18.58
CA PHE A 291 -11.42 -19.88 -19.61
C PHE A 291 -11.30 -20.55 -21.00
N ASN A 292 -10.11 -21.02 -21.36
CA ASN A 292 -9.88 -21.70 -22.63
C ASN A 292 -10.67 -23.01 -22.69
N ASN A 293 -10.67 -23.81 -21.62
CA ASN A 293 -11.45 -25.05 -21.55
C ASN A 293 -12.96 -24.81 -21.70
N MET A 294 -13.49 -23.77 -21.04
CA MET A 294 -14.90 -23.36 -21.20
C MET A 294 -15.21 -22.92 -22.64
N THR A 295 -14.29 -22.20 -23.28
CA THR A 295 -14.44 -21.74 -24.67
C THR A 295 -14.54 -22.93 -25.63
N VAL A 296 -13.66 -23.94 -25.46
CA VAL A 296 -13.70 -25.19 -26.25
C VAL A 296 -15.00 -25.96 -26.02
N ALA A 297 -15.45 -26.07 -24.77
CA ALA A 297 -16.71 -26.74 -24.46
C ALA A 297 -17.91 -26.04 -25.12
N LEU A 298 -17.96 -24.71 -25.09
CA LEU A 298 -19.01 -23.93 -25.74
C LEU A 298 -18.98 -24.04 -27.27
N GLU A 299 -17.79 -24.00 -27.89
CA GLU A 299 -17.64 -24.17 -29.34
C GLU A 299 -18.17 -25.55 -29.78
N ASN A 300 -17.83 -26.61 -29.03
CA ASN A 300 -18.32 -27.95 -29.30
C ASN A 300 -19.85 -28.05 -29.16
N LEU A 301 -20.43 -27.42 -28.13
CA LEU A 301 -21.89 -27.37 -27.96
C LEU A 301 -22.58 -26.64 -29.11
N ASP A 302 -22.01 -25.52 -29.58
CA ASP A 302 -22.59 -24.77 -30.70
C ASP A 302 -22.48 -25.57 -32.02
N ARG A 303 -21.37 -26.27 -32.24
CA ARG A 303 -21.20 -27.18 -33.39
C ARG A 303 -22.24 -28.30 -33.38
N VAL A 304 -22.38 -29.02 -32.27
CA VAL A 304 -23.36 -30.12 -32.13
C VAL A 304 -24.78 -29.61 -32.36
N ARG A 305 -25.11 -28.43 -31.84
CA ARG A 305 -26.41 -27.79 -32.06
C ARG A 305 -26.64 -27.46 -33.54
N ASN A 306 -25.64 -26.89 -34.22
CA ASN A 306 -25.74 -26.54 -35.63
C ASN A 306 -25.87 -27.78 -36.53
N ASP A 307 -25.09 -28.83 -36.24
CA ASP A 307 -25.18 -30.12 -36.94
C ASP A 307 -26.55 -30.76 -36.75
N PHE A 308 -27.11 -30.72 -35.53
CA PHE A 308 -28.47 -31.19 -35.25
C PHE A 308 -29.51 -30.43 -36.07
N ILE A 309 -29.47 -29.10 -36.09
CA ILE A 309 -30.40 -28.27 -36.87
C ILE A 309 -30.29 -28.56 -38.38
N ALA A 310 -29.07 -28.72 -38.89
CA ALA A 310 -28.83 -29.02 -40.30
C ALA A 310 -29.41 -30.39 -40.68
N ASN A 311 -29.15 -31.41 -39.87
CA ASN A 311 -29.66 -32.77 -40.09
C ASN A 311 -31.19 -32.82 -40.04
N VAL A 312 -31.80 -32.21 -39.02
CA VAL A 312 -33.28 -32.11 -38.91
C VAL A 312 -33.88 -31.41 -40.13
N SER A 313 -33.28 -30.31 -40.56
CA SER A 313 -33.76 -29.56 -41.73
C SER A 313 -33.71 -30.40 -43.01
N HIS A 314 -32.68 -31.23 -43.18
CA HIS A 314 -32.54 -32.12 -44.33
C HIS A 314 -33.59 -33.24 -44.33
N GLU A 315 -33.77 -33.91 -43.19
CA GLU A 315 -34.74 -35.00 -43.02
C GLU A 315 -36.20 -34.53 -43.16
N LEU A 316 -36.51 -33.28 -42.81
CA LEU A 316 -37.84 -32.70 -43.04
C LEU A 316 -38.08 -32.29 -44.50
N ARG A 317 -37.05 -31.75 -45.19
CA ARG A 317 -37.20 -31.23 -46.56
C ARG A 317 -37.52 -32.32 -47.58
N THR A 318 -36.86 -33.47 -47.47
CA THR A 318 -37.01 -34.59 -48.42
C THR A 318 -38.46 -35.08 -48.54
N PRO A 319 -39.14 -35.50 -47.46
CA PRO A 319 -40.54 -35.96 -47.53
C PRO A 319 -41.49 -34.82 -47.92
N MET A 320 -41.26 -33.58 -47.47
CA MET A 320 -42.07 -32.43 -47.87
C MET A 320 -42.01 -32.17 -49.38
N THR A 321 -40.82 -32.29 -49.98
CA THR A 321 -40.63 -32.11 -51.43
C THR A 321 -41.36 -33.21 -52.20
N SER A 322 -41.28 -34.45 -51.74
CA SER A 322 -42.02 -35.58 -52.33
C SER A 322 -43.54 -35.39 -52.24
N ILE A 323 -44.04 -35.00 -51.06
CA ILE A 323 -45.48 -34.74 -50.85
C ILE A 323 -45.97 -33.65 -51.81
N GLY A 324 -45.27 -32.51 -51.86
CA GLY A 324 -45.61 -31.41 -52.75
C GLY A 324 -45.60 -31.84 -54.21
N GLY A 325 -44.51 -32.48 -54.67
CA GLY A 325 -44.39 -32.92 -56.06
C GLY A 325 -45.45 -33.94 -56.49
N PHE A 326 -45.87 -34.85 -55.60
CA PHE A 326 -46.96 -35.78 -55.91
C PHE A 326 -48.33 -35.10 -55.92
N ILE A 327 -48.59 -34.14 -55.03
CA ILE A 327 -49.83 -33.37 -55.03
C ILE A 327 -49.90 -32.49 -56.28
N ASP A 328 -48.83 -31.76 -56.61
CA ASP A 328 -48.76 -30.90 -57.79
C ASP A 328 -48.94 -31.74 -59.08
N GLY A 329 -48.30 -32.91 -59.17
CA GLY A 329 -48.47 -33.82 -60.31
C GLY A 329 -49.89 -34.36 -60.49
N ILE A 330 -50.65 -34.53 -59.39
CA ILE A 330 -52.08 -34.90 -59.43
C ILE A 330 -52.92 -33.69 -59.90
N LEU A 331 -52.66 -32.50 -59.37
CA LEU A 331 -53.41 -31.28 -59.68
C LEU A 331 -53.20 -30.79 -61.11
N ASP A 332 -51.96 -30.88 -61.63
CA ASP A 332 -51.57 -30.46 -62.98
C ASP A 332 -51.99 -31.47 -64.06
N GLY A 333 -52.52 -32.63 -63.67
CA GLY A 333 -52.95 -33.69 -64.59
C GLY A 333 -51.81 -34.50 -65.21
N VAL A 334 -50.56 -34.30 -64.77
CA VAL A 334 -49.39 -35.09 -65.19
C VAL A 334 -49.52 -36.54 -64.72
N ILE A 335 -50.11 -36.77 -63.54
CA ILE A 335 -50.40 -38.10 -62.99
C ILE A 335 -51.82 -38.53 -63.40
N PRO A 336 -51.98 -39.66 -64.10
CA PRO A 336 -53.29 -40.11 -64.58
C PRO A 336 -54.22 -40.55 -63.44
N PRO A 337 -55.56 -40.41 -63.58
CA PRO A 337 -56.53 -40.72 -62.52
C PRO A 337 -56.41 -42.12 -61.92
N GLU A 338 -56.09 -43.11 -62.76
CA GLU A 338 -55.90 -44.51 -62.34
C GLU A 338 -54.78 -44.70 -61.31
N LYS A 339 -53.79 -43.78 -61.29
CA LYS A 339 -52.65 -43.81 -60.36
C LYS A 339 -52.82 -42.88 -59.15
N HIS A 340 -53.89 -42.10 -59.07
CA HIS A 340 -54.10 -41.16 -57.97
C HIS A 340 -54.07 -41.87 -56.61
N GLU A 341 -54.74 -43.01 -56.48
CA GLU A 341 -54.77 -43.77 -55.23
C GLU A 341 -53.37 -44.23 -54.79
N TYR A 342 -52.51 -44.64 -55.75
CA TYR A 342 -51.14 -45.07 -55.48
C TYR A 342 -50.29 -43.91 -54.93
N TYR A 343 -50.31 -42.75 -55.57
CA TYR A 343 -49.53 -41.59 -55.13
C TYR A 343 -50.08 -40.97 -53.83
N LEU A 344 -51.41 -40.95 -53.63
CA LEU A 344 -52.01 -40.52 -52.36
C LEU A 344 -51.64 -41.45 -51.19
N LYS A 345 -51.47 -42.76 -51.44
CA LYS A 345 -50.93 -43.70 -50.44
C LYS A 345 -49.47 -43.37 -50.08
N ILE A 346 -48.64 -42.99 -51.05
CA ILE A 346 -47.27 -42.53 -50.79
C ILE A 346 -47.28 -41.24 -49.97
N VAL A 347 -48.08 -40.24 -50.35
CA VAL A 347 -48.24 -38.99 -49.59
C VAL A 347 -48.65 -39.28 -48.14
N ARG A 348 -49.63 -40.17 -47.93
CA ARG A 348 -50.05 -40.58 -46.58
C ARG A 348 -48.90 -41.22 -45.79
N SER A 349 -48.10 -42.05 -46.44
CA SER A 349 -46.92 -42.68 -45.82
C SER A 349 -45.88 -41.63 -45.40
N GLU A 350 -45.59 -40.65 -46.25
CA GLU A 350 -44.64 -39.58 -45.94
C GLU A 350 -45.13 -38.66 -44.80
N ILE A 351 -46.44 -38.37 -44.74
CA ILE A 351 -47.04 -37.64 -43.60
C ILE A 351 -46.87 -38.45 -42.30
N SER A 352 -47.12 -39.76 -42.35
CA SER A 352 -46.93 -40.63 -41.19
C SER A 352 -45.47 -40.66 -40.73
N ARG A 353 -44.52 -40.76 -41.67
CA ARG A 353 -43.08 -40.72 -41.40
C ARG A 353 -42.66 -39.39 -40.77
N LEU A 354 -43.11 -38.26 -41.33
CA LEU A 354 -42.87 -36.93 -40.76
C LEU A 354 -43.40 -36.82 -39.33
N SER A 355 -44.61 -37.34 -39.06
CA SER A 355 -45.17 -37.33 -37.72
C SER A 355 -44.33 -38.13 -36.73
N THR A 356 -43.82 -39.30 -37.14
CA THR A 356 -42.91 -40.10 -36.30
C THR A 356 -41.61 -39.35 -36.02
N LEU A 357 -40.99 -38.76 -37.05
CA LEU A 357 -39.75 -37.99 -36.90
C LEU A 357 -39.92 -36.80 -35.93
N VAL A 358 -41.03 -36.06 -36.04
CA VAL A 358 -41.31 -34.94 -35.12
C VAL A 358 -41.45 -35.43 -33.67
N ASN A 359 -42.11 -36.57 -33.46
CA ASN A 359 -42.23 -37.16 -32.13
C ASN A 359 -40.87 -37.63 -31.58
N GLU A 360 -40.03 -38.25 -32.41
CA GLU A 360 -38.66 -38.63 -32.03
C GLU A 360 -37.82 -37.41 -31.63
N LEU A 361 -37.94 -36.30 -32.36
CA LEU A 361 -37.25 -35.04 -32.02
C LEU A 361 -37.75 -34.43 -30.71
N LEU A 362 -39.07 -34.46 -30.47
CA LEU A 362 -39.66 -34.01 -29.21
C LEU A 362 -39.21 -34.88 -28.03
N ASP A 363 -39.09 -36.19 -28.24
CA ASP A 363 -38.58 -37.11 -27.23
C ASP A 363 -37.11 -36.84 -26.92
N ILE A 364 -36.27 -36.64 -27.95
CA ILE A 364 -34.86 -36.24 -27.77
C ILE A 364 -34.77 -34.92 -26.99
N ALA A 365 -35.59 -33.92 -27.31
CA ALA A 365 -35.61 -32.64 -26.60
C ALA A 365 -36.03 -32.80 -25.13
N ARG A 366 -37.02 -33.65 -24.85
CA ARG A 366 -37.44 -34.00 -23.48
C ARG A 366 -36.31 -34.69 -22.71
N MET A 367 -35.63 -35.66 -23.33
CA MET A 367 -34.45 -36.32 -22.76
C MET A 367 -33.36 -35.31 -22.40
N GLN A 368 -33.00 -34.40 -23.31
CA GLN A 368 -31.95 -33.40 -23.09
C GLN A 368 -32.30 -32.39 -21.98
N SER A 369 -33.58 -32.03 -21.85
CA SER A 369 -34.04 -31.11 -20.79
C SER A 369 -34.13 -31.75 -19.39
N GLY A 370 -33.91 -33.05 -19.28
CA GLY A 370 -34.09 -33.80 -18.03
C GLY A 370 -35.55 -34.02 -17.62
N ASN A 371 -36.51 -33.62 -18.46
CA ASN A 371 -37.96 -33.73 -18.22
C ASN A 371 -38.56 -35.03 -18.80
N MET A 372 -37.81 -36.13 -18.79
CA MET A 372 -38.36 -37.42 -19.18
C MET A 372 -38.93 -38.12 -17.96
N ASP A 373 -40.26 -38.16 -17.86
CA ASP A 373 -40.97 -38.82 -16.76
C ASP A 373 -41.00 -40.33 -16.97
N PHE A 374 -39.95 -41.01 -16.50
CA PHE A 374 -39.92 -42.47 -16.47
C PHE A 374 -40.81 -43.00 -15.33
N HIS A 375 -41.74 -43.88 -15.69
CA HIS A 375 -42.63 -44.57 -14.77
C HIS A 375 -42.16 -46.01 -14.58
N PHE A 376 -41.16 -46.18 -13.70
CA PHE A 376 -40.59 -47.49 -13.40
C PHE A 376 -41.59 -48.36 -12.63
N THR A 377 -41.95 -49.50 -13.20
CA THR A 377 -42.79 -50.52 -12.57
C THR A 377 -42.13 -51.89 -12.69
N VAL A 378 -42.52 -52.84 -11.84
CA VAL A 378 -42.13 -54.25 -11.97
C VAL A 378 -43.14 -54.92 -12.89
N PHE A 379 -42.66 -55.54 -13.97
CA PHE A 379 -43.50 -56.24 -14.94
C PHE A 379 -42.75 -57.43 -15.55
N ASP A 380 -43.48 -58.38 -16.12
CA ASP A 380 -42.91 -59.55 -16.79
C ASP A 380 -42.54 -59.20 -18.24
N ILE A 381 -41.24 -59.17 -18.55
CA ILE A 381 -40.74 -58.79 -19.88
C ILE A 381 -41.09 -59.84 -20.93
N ASN A 382 -41.21 -61.11 -20.55
CA ASN A 382 -41.53 -62.20 -21.48
C ASN A 382 -42.92 -62.02 -22.07
N VAL A 383 -43.86 -61.48 -21.30
CA VAL A 383 -45.21 -61.13 -21.78
C VAL A 383 -45.15 -60.05 -22.86
N ASP A 384 -44.32 -59.01 -22.66
CA ASP A 384 -44.20 -57.92 -23.62
C ASP A 384 -43.46 -58.35 -24.90
N ILE A 385 -42.44 -59.20 -24.79
CA ILE A 385 -41.75 -59.81 -25.94
C ILE A 385 -42.73 -60.66 -26.77
N ARG A 386 -43.53 -61.53 -26.12
CA ARG A 386 -44.55 -62.33 -26.82
C ARG A 386 -45.58 -61.44 -27.52
N ASN A 387 -46.06 -60.40 -26.84
CA ASN A 387 -46.99 -59.43 -27.42
C ASN A 387 -46.40 -58.67 -28.62
N CYS A 388 -45.10 -58.39 -28.60
CA CYS A 388 -44.40 -57.77 -29.75
C CYS A 388 -44.39 -58.73 -30.95
N ILE A 389 -44.01 -59.99 -30.77
CA ILE A 389 -43.99 -60.99 -31.85
C ILE A 389 -45.39 -61.22 -32.43
N ILE A 390 -46.43 -61.29 -31.60
CA ILE A 390 -47.82 -61.40 -32.08
C ILE A 390 -48.21 -60.21 -32.96
N LYS A 391 -47.79 -58.99 -32.62
CA LYS A 391 -48.04 -57.80 -33.46
C LYS A 391 -47.29 -57.86 -34.79
N LEU A 392 -46.12 -58.48 -34.81
CA LEU A 392 -45.28 -58.63 -36.01
C LEU A 392 -45.63 -59.88 -36.84
N GLU A 393 -46.46 -60.79 -36.32
CA GLU A 393 -46.85 -62.04 -36.98
C GLU A 393 -47.29 -61.86 -38.45
N PRO A 394 -48.13 -60.86 -38.82
CA PRO A 394 -48.50 -60.67 -40.22
C PRO A 394 -47.30 -60.36 -41.13
N LEU A 395 -46.31 -59.59 -40.64
CA LEU A 395 -45.11 -59.22 -41.39
C LEU A 395 -44.11 -60.39 -41.47
N ILE A 396 -44.03 -61.19 -40.40
CA ILE A 396 -43.19 -62.39 -40.34
C ILE A 396 -43.70 -63.42 -41.35
N ASN A 397 -45.01 -63.65 -41.38
CA ASN A 397 -45.65 -64.58 -42.29
C ASN A 397 -45.60 -64.10 -43.76
N ASP A 398 -45.83 -62.81 -44.02
CA ASP A 398 -45.73 -62.21 -45.36
C ASP A 398 -44.32 -62.34 -45.96
N LYS A 399 -43.29 -62.37 -45.11
CA LYS A 399 -41.88 -62.54 -45.50
C LYS A 399 -41.36 -63.98 -45.35
N GLU A 400 -42.22 -64.95 -45.01
CA GLU A 400 -41.88 -66.36 -44.77
C GLU A 400 -40.71 -66.55 -43.79
N LEU A 401 -40.62 -65.70 -42.76
CA LEU A 401 -39.54 -65.75 -41.77
C LEU A 401 -39.89 -66.74 -40.65
N GLN A 402 -38.91 -67.55 -40.24
CA GLN A 402 -39.02 -68.36 -39.02
C GLN A 402 -38.43 -67.60 -37.84
N VAL A 403 -39.25 -67.36 -36.81
CA VAL A 403 -38.83 -66.71 -35.56
C VAL A 403 -39.02 -67.71 -34.43
N GLU A 404 -37.93 -68.08 -33.78
CA GLU A 404 -37.94 -68.96 -32.60
C GLU A 404 -37.72 -68.10 -31.35
N LEU A 405 -38.60 -68.27 -30.35
CA LEU A 405 -38.49 -67.62 -29.05
C LEU A 405 -38.01 -68.65 -28.03
N ASP A 406 -36.80 -68.43 -27.51
CA ASP A 406 -36.23 -69.23 -26.42
C ASP A 406 -36.19 -68.37 -25.15
N PHE A 407 -36.90 -68.82 -24.11
CA PHE A 407 -36.98 -68.14 -22.82
C PHE A 407 -36.41 -69.06 -21.74
N ASP A 408 -35.42 -68.58 -20.98
CA ASP A 408 -34.82 -69.34 -19.87
C ASP A 408 -35.84 -69.67 -18.76
N ASN A 409 -36.80 -68.77 -18.53
CA ASN A 409 -37.85 -68.90 -17.51
C ASN A 409 -39.23 -68.57 -18.10
N GLU A 410 -40.31 -69.17 -17.57
CA GLU A 410 -41.68 -68.88 -18.03
C GLU A 410 -42.10 -67.41 -17.79
N GLN A 411 -41.64 -66.83 -16.68
CA GLN A 411 -41.84 -65.44 -16.27
C GLN A 411 -40.49 -64.84 -15.88
N GLU A 412 -40.21 -63.62 -16.33
CA GLU A 412 -38.99 -62.89 -15.97
C GLU A 412 -39.36 -61.46 -15.58
N SER A 413 -39.35 -61.18 -14.29
CA SER A 413 -39.77 -59.88 -13.75
C SER A 413 -38.63 -58.88 -13.80
N VAL A 414 -38.82 -57.78 -14.55
CA VAL A 414 -37.85 -56.69 -14.67
C VAL A 414 -38.39 -55.41 -14.03
N TYR A 415 -37.49 -54.58 -13.51
CA TYR A 415 -37.81 -53.24 -13.05
C TYR A 415 -37.44 -52.22 -14.13
N GLY A 416 -38.43 -51.56 -14.72
CA GLY A 416 -38.21 -50.69 -15.86
C GLY A 416 -39.42 -49.82 -16.20
N ASP A 417 -39.23 -48.81 -17.03
CA ASP A 417 -40.35 -48.14 -17.68
C ASP A 417 -40.87 -49.03 -18.82
N ARG A 418 -42.04 -49.65 -18.59
CA ARG A 418 -42.62 -50.63 -19.50
C ARG A 418 -42.83 -50.07 -20.91
N ASN A 419 -43.29 -48.82 -21.03
CA ASN A 419 -43.56 -48.18 -22.33
C ASN A 419 -42.28 -47.94 -23.13
N SER A 420 -41.22 -47.50 -22.46
CA SER A 420 -39.91 -47.27 -23.07
C SER A 420 -39.28 -48.57 -23.53
N LEU A 421 -39.35 -49.63 -22.72
CA LEU A 421 -38.85 -50.95 -23.08
C LEU A 421 -39.66 -51.57 -24.23
N GLN A 422 -40.97 -51.41 -24.25
CA GLN A 422 -41.83 -51.84 -25.35
C GLN A 422 -41.57 -51.08 -26.66
N ARG A 423 -40.96 -49.90 -26.62
CA ARG A 423 -40.52 -49.17 -27.83
C ARG A 423 -39.20 -49.68 -28.39
N VAL A 424 -38.36 -50.28 -27.54
CA VAL A 424 -37.07 -50.87 -27.92
C VAL A 424 -37.27 -52.28 -28.49
N LEU A 425 -38.18 -53.04 -27.88
CA LEU A 425 -38.69 -54.31 -28.40
C LEU A 425 -39.51 -54.10 -29.67
#